data_AF-A0A2C1JV73-F1
#
_entry.id   AF-A0A2C1JV73-F1
#
_cell.length_a   1.000
_cell.length_b   1.000
_cell.length_c   1.000
_cell.angle_alpha   90.00
_cell.angle_beta   90.00
_cell.angle_gamma   90.00
#
_symmetry.space_group_name_H-M   'P 1'
#
loop_
_entity.id
_entity.type
_entity.pdbx_description
1 polymer ?
#
loop_
_entity_poly.entity_id
_entity_poly.type
_entity_poly.pdbx_seq_one_letter_code
_entity_poly.pdbx_strand_id
1 'polypeptide(L)'
;MPRVYLTLEQELFRRIEEDANKNNITMNLLMQNIFERVYLGGLNYSDIVEKIGSDTVGFDYTAALNELIKETNERDDGEFTLVMLDSFSKQCISTVEKGYLQPSTLRAKLGKLYNSVVEKDKNKANKDKVLPGVERARNDNGDLKFISRTAVYVKNSIKQK
;
A
#
# COMPACT_ATOMS: atom_id res chain seq x y z
N MET A 1 15.20 6.66 -14.09
CA MET A 1 16.03 6.71 -12.86
C MET A 1 17.43 6.26 -13.20
N PRO A 2 18.47 6.92 -12.68
CA PRO A 2 19.84 6.42 -12.75
C PRO A 2 19.91 5.01 -12.15
N ARG A 3 20.72 4.14 -12.76
CA ARG A 3 20.92 2.77 -12.29
C ARG A 3 22.31 2.64 -11.70
N VAL A 4 22.39 2.06 -10.51
CA VAL A 4 23.65 1.78 -9.82
C VAL A 4 23.81 0.27 -9.76
N TYR A 5 24.96 -0.23 -10.18
CA TYR A 5 25.34 -1.63 -10.05
C TYR A 5 26.37 -1.72 -8.91
N LEU A 6 26.07 -2.54 -7.91
CA LEU A 6 26.90 -2.72 -6.72
C LEU A 6 27.44 -4.13 -6.67
N THR A 7 28.72 -4.26 -6.34
CA THR A 7 29.32 -5.53 -5.94
C THR A 7 29.40 -5.53 -4.42
N LEU A 8 28.76 -6.52 -3.79
CA LEU A 8 28.74 -6.69 -2.34
C LEU A 8 29.49 -7.96 -1.95
N GLU A 9 30.07 -7.96 -0.76
CA GLU A 9 30.62 -9.17 -0.15
C GLU A 9 29.47 -10.16 0.16
N GLN A 10 29.73 -11.47 0.07
CA GLN A 10 28.70 -12.50 0.04
C GLN A 10 27.92 -12.58 1.36
N GLU A 11 28.60 -12.44 2.50
CA GLU A 11 27.95 -12.45 3.81
C GLU A 11 27.12 -11.17 4.03
N LEU A 12 27.59 -10.02 3.56
CA LEU A 12 26.80 -8.79 3.55
C LEU A 12 25.53 -8.94 2.69
N PHE A 13 25.66 -9.52 1.49
CA PHE A 13 24.51 -9.78 0.61
C PHE A 13 23.46 -10.65 1.31
N ARG A 14 23.90 -11.76 1.93
CA ARG A 14 23.01 -12.70 2.63
C ARG A 14 22.23 -12.01 3.75
N ARG A 15 22.89 -11.17 4.55
CA ARG A 15 22.24 -10.44 5.64
C ARG A 15 21.17 -9.47 5.15
N ILE A 16 21.48 -8.71 4.09
CA ILE A 16 20.51 -7.77 3.50
C ILE A 16 19.33 -8.55 2.90
N GLU A 17 19.58 -9.70 2.27
CA GLU A 17 18.54 -10.57 1.73
C GLU A 17 17.64 -11.16 2.84
N GLU A 18 18.23 -11.64 3.93
CA GLU A 18 17.50 -12.12 5.11
C GLU A 18 16.61 -11.02 5.71
N ASP A 19 17.15 -9.81 5.87
CA ASP A 19 16.40 -8.66 6.37
C ASP A 19 15.27 -8.24 5.40
N ALA A 20 15.53 -8.27 4.09
CA ALA A 20 14.51 -7.96 3.08
C ALA A 20 13.37 -9.00 3.11
N ASN A 21 13.71 -10.28 3.20
CA ASN A 21 12.76 -11.39 3.30
C ASN A 21 11.93 -11.31 4.59
N LYS A 22 12.57 -11.04 5.73
CA LYS A 22 11.89 -10.84 7.02
C LYS A 22 10.85 -9.72 6.96
N ASN A 23 11.12 -8.68 6.18
CA ASN A 23 10.24 -7.53 6.00
C ASN A 23 9.31 -7.64 4.76
N ASN A 24 9.29 -8.79 4.06
CA ASN A 24 8.51 -9.01 2.83
C ASN A 24 8.72 -7.93 1.75
N ILE A 25 9.96 -7.44 1.60
CA ILE A 25 10.34 -6.47 0.58
C ILE A 25 11.49 -7.00 -0.28
N THR A 26 11.72 -6.37 -1.43
CA THR A 26 12.88 -6.70 -2.25
C THR A 26 14.14 -6.08 -1.67
N MET A 27 15.27 -6.77 -1.83
CA MET A 27 16.58 -6.28 -1.42
C MET A 27 16.91 -4.90 -2.02
N ASN A 28 16.54 -4.69 -3.30
CA ASN A 28 16.71 -3.40 -3.98
C ASN A 28 15.92 -2.27 -3.29
N LEU A 29 14.69 -2.55 -2.85
CA LEU A 29 13.87 -1.56 -2.13
C LEU A 29 14.45 -1.27 -0.74
N LEU A 30 14.92 -2.29 -0.03
CA LEU A 30 15.59 -2.12 1.26
C LEU A 30 16.83 -1.24 1.13
N MET A 31 17.70 -1.53 0.16
CA MET A 31 18.92 -0.77 -0.10
C MET A 31 18.64 0.66 -0.52
N GLN A 32 17.65 0.87 -1.40
CA GLN A 32 17.21 2.22 -1.78
C GLN A 32 16.77 3.03 -0.55
N ASN A 33 15.94 2.45 0.31
CA ASN A 33 15.47 3.14 1.52
C ASN A 33 16.62 3.48 2.47
N ILE A 34 17.59 2.58 2.62
CA ILE A 34 18.79 2.82 3.43
C ILE A 34 19.59 3.99 2.85
N PHE A 35 19.88 3.97 1.54
CA PHE A 35 20.65 5.04 0.91
C PHE A 35 19.93 6.38 0.95
N GLU A 36 18.63 6.43 0.70
CA GLU A 36 17.86 7.66 0.81
C GLU A 36 17.89 8.22 2.24
N ARG A 37 17.78 7.36 3.27
CA ARG A 37 17.88 7.81 4.67
C ARG A 37 19.27 8.32 5.04
N VAL A 38 20.33 7.65 4.56
CA VAL A 38 21.72 8.07 4.81
C VAL A 38 22.01 9.41 4.15
N TYR A 39 21.72 9.53 2.85
CA TYR A 39 22.18 10.65 2.04
C TYR A 39 21.20 11.81 1.94
N LEU A 40 19.89 11.57 2.14
CA LEU A 40 18.86 12.60 2.10
C LEU A 40 18.23 12.87 3.48
N GLY A 41 18.35 11.94 4.44
CA GLY A 41 17.75 12.03 5.77
C GLY A 41 18.66 12.57 6.88
N GLY A 42 19.95 12.81 6.61
CA GLY A 42 20.88 13.44 7.56
C GLY A 42 21.25 12.60 8.79
N LEU A 43 21.08 11.27 8.72
CA LEU A 43 21.44 10.35 9.81
C LEU A 43 22.91 9.95 9.73
N ASN A 44 23.61 9.92 10.88
CA ASN A 44 24.97 9.38 10.97
C ASN A 44 24.93 7.84 11.14
N TYR A 45 26.03 7.16 10.78
CA TYR A 45 26.12 5.68 10.79
C TYR A 45 25.74 5.04 12.14
N SER A 46 25.99 5.73 13.26
CA SER A 46 25.59 5.30 14.61
C SER A 46 24.07 5.31 14.82
N ASP A 47 23.37 6.31 14.27
CA ASP A 47 21.90 6.40 14.35
C ASP A 47 21.22 5.29 13.57
N ILE A 48 21.90 4.78 12.53
CA ILE A 48 21.39 3.74 11.63
C ILE A 48 21.28 2.39 12.38
N VAL A 49 22.29 2.03 13.18
CA VAL A 49 22.29 0.74 13.90
C VAL A 49 21.24 0.71 15.02
N GLU A 50 21.09 1.81 15.77
CA GLU A 50 20.10 1.92 16.84
C GLU A 50 18.66 2.06 16.30
N LYS A 51 18.46 2.86 15.23
CA LYS A 51 17.12 3.09 14.66
C LYS A 51 16.67 2.03 13.67
N ILE A 52 17.55 1.19 13.11
CA ILE A 52 17.10 0.03 12.33
C ILE A 52 16.37 -0.99 13.24
N GLY A 53 16.68 -1.04 14.54
CA GLY A 53 15.98 -1.90 15.49
C GLY A 53 14.61 -1.38 15.96
N SER A 54 14.36 -0.06 15.88
CA SER A 54 13.17 0.56 16.52
C SER A 54 12.35 1.50 15.62
N ASP A 55 12.94 2.09 14.57
CA ASP A 55 12.28 3.00 13.60
C ASP A 55 12.25 2.39 12.17
N THR A 56 12.30 1.06 12.07
CA THR A 56 12.01 0.28 10.86
C THR A 56 10.52 0.11 10.59
N VAL A 57 9.67 1.02 11.07
CA VAL A 57 8.28 1.04 10.59
C VAL A 57 8.27 1.76 9.24
N GLY A 58 8.73 1.06 8.20
CA GLY A 58 8.30 1.35 6.84
C GLY A 58 6.78 1.45 6.81
N PHE A 59 6.20 2.26 5.92
CA PHE A 59 4.75 2.37 5.84
C PHE A 59 4.13 0.97 5.70
N ASP A 60 3.37 0.56 6.70
CA ASP A 60 2.75 -0.76 6.73
C ASP A 60 1.54 -0.76 5.80
N TYR A 61 1.81 -1.07 4.53
CA TYR A 61 0.79 -1.18 3.48
C TYR A 61 -0.24 -2.26 3.80
N THR A 62 0.11 -3.26 4.61
CA THR A 62 -0.81 -4.34 5.02
C THR A 62 -1.78 -3.82 6.06
N ALA A 63 -1.29 -3.15 7.11
CA ALA A 63 -2.14 -2.53 8.12
C ALA A 63 -3.06 -1.48 7.49
N ALA A 64 -2.51 -0.62 6.64
CA ALA A 64 -3.29 0.39 5.91
C ALA A 64 -4.37 -0.24 5.01
N LEU A 65 -4.05 -1.30 4.28
CA LEU A 65 -5.02 -2.01 3.45
C LEU A 65 -6.12 -2.67 4.30
N ASN A 66 -5.76 -3.28 5.43
CA ASN A 66 -6.73 -3.90 6.35
C ASN A 66 -7.69 -2.87 6.95
N GLU A 67 -7.19 -1.67 7.25
CA GLU A 67 -8.01 -0.55 7.71
C GLU A 67 -9.02 -0.12 6.62
N LEU A 68 -8.57 0.00 5.36
CA LEU A 68 -9.45 0.30 4.22
C LEU A 68 -10.52 -0.77 4.01
N ILE A 69 -10.14 -2.04 4.17
CA ILE A 69 -11.07 -3.17 4.05
C ILE A 69 -12.14 -3.10 5.13
N LYS A 70 -11.72 -2.89 6.40
CA LYS A 70 -12.64 -2.74 7.53
C LYS A 70 -13.62 -1.58 7.28
N GLU A 71 -13.10 -0.42 6.92
CA GLU A 71 -13.91 0.77 6.66
C GLU A 71 -14.89 0.55 5.49
N THR A 72 -14.44 -0.14 4.43
CA THR A 72 -15.34 -0.50 3.33
C THR A 72 -16.46 -1.45 3.80
N ASN A 73 -16.14 -2.43 4.64
CA ASN A 73 -17.10 -3.41 5.13
C ASN A 73 -18.13 -2.79 6.09
N GLU A 74 -17.76 -1.72 6.80
CA GLU A 74 -18.66 -0.95 7.68
C GLU A 74 -19.49 0.12 6.93
N ARG A 75 -19.08 0.50 5.73
CA ARG A 75 -19.77 1.50 4.90
C ARG A 75 -21.18 1.04 4.46
N ASP A 76 -22.11 1.98 4.32
CA ASP A 76 -23.37 1.73 3.64
C ASP A 76 -23.21 1.40 2.14
N ASP A 77 -24.28 0.85 1.55
CA ASP A 77 -24.36 0.57 0.13
C ASP A 77 -24.21 1.84 -0.72
N GLY A 78 -23.67 1.66 -1.93
CA GLY A 78 -23.57 2.71 -2.93
C GLY A 78 -22.19 2.85 -3.55
N GLU A 79 -22.06 3.86 -4.43
CA GLU A 79 -20.80 4.17 -5.08
C GLU A 79 -19.85 4.94 -4.15
N PHE A 80 -18.57 4.64 -4.27
CA PHE A 80 -17.53 5.35 -3.54
C PHE A 80 -16.20 5.36 -4.30
N THR A 81 -15.32 6.26 -3.89
CA THR A 81 -13.90 6.26 -4.26
C THR A 81 -13.07 6.04 -3.01
N LEU A 82 -11.83 5.58 -3.14
CA LEU A 82 -10.96 5.38 -1.98
C LEU A 82 -10.72 6.68 -1.19
N VAL A 83 -10.78 7.85 -1.84
CA VAL A 83 -10.65 9.15 -1.15
C VAL A 83 -11.80 9.42 -0.18
N MET A 84 -12.95 8.79 -0.39
CA MET A 84 -14.10 8.86 0.53
C MET A 84 -13.97 7.93 1.73
N LEU A 85 -12.84 7.23 1.87
CA LEU A 85 -12.47 6.49 3.06
C LEU A 85 -11.53 7.38 3.91
N ASP A 86 -11.90 7.60 5.16
CA ASP A 86 -11.22 8.44 6.14
C ASP A 86 -9.78 7.99 6.35
N SER A 87 -9.56 6.69 6.44
CA SER A 87 -8.21 6.12 6.59
C SER A 87 -7.34 6.44 5.37
N PHE A 88 -7.86 6.28 4.15
CA PHE A 88 -7.14 6.63 2.92
C PHE A 88 -6.84 8.13 2.85
N SER A 89 -7.80 8.98 3.22
CA SER A 89 -7.68 10.44 3.18
C SER A 89 -6.61 10.93 4.17
N LYS A 90 -6.64 10.45 5.42
CA LYS A 90 -5.76 10.88 6.53
C LYS A 90 -4.34 10.33 6.41
N GLN A 91 -4.17 9.07 6.02
CA GLN A 91 -2.84 8.44 5.88
C GLN A 91 -1.98 9.14 4.82
N CYS A 92 -2.61 9.82 3.85
CA CYS A 92 -1.93 10.63 2.84
C CYS A 92 -1.37 11.95 3.36
N ILE A 93 -1.80 12.41 4.54
CA ILE A 93 -1.37 13.68 5.14
C ILE A 93 -0.29 13.40 6.20
N SER A 94 -0.50 12.41 7.07
CA SER A 94 0.42 12.09 8.18
C SER A 94 1.77 11.53 7.74
N THR A 95 1.88 10.97 6.54
CA THR A 95 3.16 10.49 5.97
C THR A 95 3.99 11.60 5.32
N VAL A 96 3.36 12.73 4.94
CA VAL A 96 4.05 13.93 4.40
C VAL A 96 4.87 14.59 5.47
N GLU A 97 4.30 14.77 6.65
CA GLU A 97 4.94 15.43 7.79
C GLU A 97 6.20 14.70 8.26
N LYS A 98 6.27 13.39 8.00
CA LYS A 98 7.40 12.54 8.38
C LYS A 98 8.43 12.34 7.26
N GLY A 99 8.23 12.93 6.08
CA GLY A 99 9.19 12.90 4.97
C GLY A 99 9.42 11.53 4.31
N TYR A 100 8.62 10.50 4.64
CA TYR A 100 8.90 9.11 4.25
C TYR A 100 8.47 8.71 2.84
N LEU A 101 7.40 9.31 2.28
CA LEU A 101 6.88 9.02 0.95
C LEU A 101 6.02 10.19 0.44
N GLN A 102 6.09 10.46 -0.87
CA GLN A 102 5.14 11.38 -1.51
C GLN A 102 3.72 10.79 -1.46
N PRO A 103 2.68 11.55 -1.08
CA PRO A 103 1.30 11.07 -1.00
C PRO A 103 0.79 10.44 -2.28
N SER A 104 1.21 10.99 -3.43
CA SER A 104 0.87 10.46 -4.74
C SER A 104 1.34 9.01 -4.92
N THR A 105 2.57 8.71 -4.48
CA THR A 105 3.15 7.36 -4.53
C THR A 105 2.41 6.41 -3.59
N LEU A 106 2.10 6.87 -2.38
CA LEU A 106 1.35 6.08 -1.40
C LEU A 106 -0.05 5.73 -1.91
N ARG A 107 -0.80 6.74 -2.39
CA ARG A 107 -2.14 6.58 -2.98
C ARG A 107 -2.14 5.62 -4.15
N ALA A 108 -1.16 5.75 -5.05
CA ALA A 108 -1.05 4.88 -6.21
C ALA A 108 -0.81 3.42 -5.80
N LYS A 109 0.03 3.17 -4.79
CA LYS A 109 0.34 1.81 -4.33
C LYS A 109 -0.82 1.19 -3.57
N LEU A 110 -1.42 1.92 -2.62
CA LEU A 110 -2.61 1.44 -1.89
C LEU A 110 -3.80 1.19 -2.83
N GLY A 111 -4.04 2.10 -3.79
CA GLY A 111 -5.09 1.91 -4.80
C GLY A 111 -4.88 0.66 -5.66
N LYS A 112 -3.64 0.35 -6.04
CA LYS A 112 -3.31 -0.89 -6.76
C LYS A 112 -3.55 -2.14 -5.92
N LEU A 113 -3.14 -2.12 -4.65
CA LEU A 113 -3.35 -3.24 -3.72
C LEU A 113 -4.84 -3.50 -3.51
N TYR A 114 -5.61 -2.46 -3.21
CA TYR A 114 -7.05 -2.55 -3.05
C TYR A 114 -7.74 -3.08 -4.32
N ASN A 115 -7.37 -2.57 -5.49
CA ASN A 115 -7.91 -3.07 -6.75
C ASN A 115 -7.57 -4.55 -6.99
N SER A 116 -6.39 -5.02 -6.56
CA SER A 116 -6.03 -6.43 -6.63
C SER A 116 -6.91 -7.29 -5.71
N VAL A 117 -7.25 -6.82 -4.51
CA VAL A 117 -8.18 -7.52 -3.61
C VAL A 117 -9.56 -7.63 -4.25
N VAL A 118 -10.10 -6.53 -4.76
CA VAL A 118 -11.40 -6.51 -5.45
C VAL A 118 -11.40 -7.48 -6.64
N GLU A 119 -10.34 -7.50 -7.44
CA GLU A 119 -10.25 -8.41 -8.59
C GLU A 119 -10.17 -9.89 -8.17
N LYS A 120 -9.38 -10.20 -7.13
CA LYS A 120 -9.27 -11.58 -6.60
C LYS A 120 -10.58 -12.07 -6.02
N ASP A 121 -11.35 -11.19 -5.39
CA ASP A 121 -12.61 -11.54 -4.76
C ASP A 121 -13.74 -11.76 -5.77
N LYS A 122 -13.65 -11.25 -7.01
CA LYS A 122 -14.64 -11.55 -8.06
C LYS A 122 -14.85 -13.05 -8.28
N ASN A 123 -13.77 -13.83 -8.22
CA ASN A 123 -13.78 -15.26 -8.53
C ASN A 123 -14.02 -16.16 -7.30
N LYS A 124 -14.29 -15.58 -6.13
CA LYS A 124 -14.52 -16.34 -4.89
C LYS A 124 -16.00 -16.41 -4.52
N ALA A 125 -16.37 -17.44 -3.78
CA ALA A 125 -17.67 -17.49 -3.12
C ALA A 125 -17.79 -16.35 -2.09
N ASN A 126 -18.98 -15.79 -1.91
CA ASN A 126 -19.19 -14.62 -1.04
C ASN A 126 -18.72 -14.82 0.41
N LYS A 127 -18.69 -16.07 0.91
CA LYS A 127 -18.19 -16.39 2.26
C LYS A 127 -16.67 -16.26 2.39
N ASP A 128 -15.94 -16.32 1.28
CA ASP A 128 -14.47 -16.28 1.23
C ASP A 128 -13.93 -14.94 0.70
N LYS A 129 -14.83 -13.98 0.44
CA LYS A 129 -14.45 -12.63 -0.02
C LYS A 129 -14.00 -11.79 1.17
N VAL A 130 -12.92 -11.06 0.96
CA VAL A 130 -12.39 -10.05 1.88
C VAL A 130 -13.23 -8.77 1.80
N LEU A 131 -13.72 -8.44 0.61
CA LEU A 131 -14.61 -7.32 0.30
C LEU A 131 -15.95 -7.83 -0.28
N PRO A 132 -16.81 -8.44 0.55
CA PRO A 132 -18.10 -8.94 0.13
C PRO A 132 -18.98 -7.82 -0.46
N GLY A 133 -19.56 -8.06 -1.65
CA GLY A 133 -20.46 -7.12 -2.30
C GLY A 133 -19.79 -5.91 -2.95
N VAL A 134 -18.46 -5.84 -2.96
CA VAL A 134 -17.71 -4.73 -3.57
C VAL A 134 -17.24 -5.11 -4.96
N GLU A 135 -17.48 -4.22 -5.92
CA GLU A 135 -16.98 -4.35 -7.29
C GLU A 135 -16.59 -3.01 -7.90
N ARG A 136 -15.95 -3.05 -9.07
CA ARG A 136 -15.64 -1.84 -9.84
C ARG A 136 -16.92 -1.34 -10.52
N ALA A 137 -17.28 -0.09 -10.25
CA ALA A 137 -18.42 0.54 -10.89
C ALA A 137 -18.17 0.67 -12.41
N ARG A 138 -19.25 0.55 -13.18
CA ARG A 138 -19.25 0.71 -14.64
C ARG A 138 -20.16 1.87 -15.04
N ASN A 139 -19.86 2.54 -16.14
CA ASN A 139 -20.74 3.54 -16.73
C ASN A 139 -21.85 2.85 -17.57
N ASP A 140 -22.75 3.66 -18.14
CA ASP A 140 -23.87 3.17 -18.96
C ASP A 140 -23.42 2.41 -20.22
N ASN A 141 -22.17 2.65 -20.66
CA ASN A 141 -21.56 1.96 -21.80
C ASN A 141 -20.90 0.62 -21.40
N GLY A 142 -20.89 0.27 -20.11
CA GLY A 142 -20.25 -0.94 -19.59
C GLY A 142 -18.74 -0.80 -19.33
N ASP A 143 -18.14 0.36 -19.57
CA ASP A 143 -16.73 0.64 -19.27
C ASP A 143 -16.52 0.92 -17.78
N LEU A 144 -15.28 0.72 -17.31
CA LEU A 144 -14.91 1.07 -15.93
C LEU A 144 -15.14 2.56 -15.66
N LYS A 145 -15.88 2.86 -14.59
CA LYS A 145 -16.18 4.23 -14.18
C LYS A 145 -14.98 4.85 -13.46
N PHE A 146 -14.69 6.11 -13.82
CA PHE A 146 -13.68 6.94 -13.18
C PHE A 146 -14.24 8.35 -12.93
N ILE A 147 -13.91 8.95 -11.78
CA ILE A 147 -14.19 10.35 -11.47
C ILE A 147 -12.85 11.05 -11.25
N SER A 148 -12.53 12.05 -12.07
CA SER A 148 -11.25 12.79 -12.00
C SER A 148 -10.03 11.86 -11.96
N ARG A 149 -9.99 10.86 -12.86
CA ARG A 149 -8.98 9.79 -12.95
C ARG A 149 -8.92 8.83 -11.75
N THR A 150 -9.85 8.91 -10.82
CA THR A 150 -9.95 8.03 -9.65
C THR A 150 -10.93 6.90 -9.91
N ALA A 151 -10.54 5.68 -9.55
CA ALA A 151 -11.39 4.50 -9.66
C ALA A 151 -12.65 4.63 -8.80
N VAL A 152 -13.80 4.31 -9.39
CA VAL A 152 -15.07 4.20 -8.65
C VAL A 152 -15.37 2.74 -8.37
N TYR A 153 -15.82 2.50 -7.14
CA TYR A 153 -16.26 1.20 -6.62
C TYR A 153 -17.74 1.31 -6.24
N VAL A 154 -18.43 0.19 -6.23
CA VAL A 154 -19.80 0.10 -5.71
C VAL A 154 -19.86 -1.02 -4.69
N LYS A 155 -20.49 -0.74 -3.56
CA LYS A 155 -20.85 -1.74 -2.56
C LYS A 155 -22.33 -2.01 -2.66
N ASN A 156 -22.69 -3.26 -2.86
CA ASN A 156 -24.06 -3.75 -2.85
C ASN A 156 -24.24 -4.72 -1.69
N SER A 157 -25.26 -4.49 -0.86
CA SER A 157 -25.61 -5.43 0.20
C SER A 157 -25.86 -6.79 -0.42
N ILE A 158 -25.16 -7.79 0.09
CA ILE A 158 -25.43 -9.18 -0.26
C ILE A 158 -26.79 -9.49 0.37
N LYS A 159 -27.88 -9.33 -0.40
CA LYS A 159 -29.16 -9.90 -0.02
C LYS A 159 -28.93 -11.39 0.15
N GLN A 160 -28.92 -11.87 1.40
CA GLN A 160 -29.04 -13.30 1.69
C GLN A 160 -30.36 -13.73 1.06
N LYS A 161 -30.26 -14.45 -0.05
CA LYS A 161 -31.40 -15.14 -0.66
C LYS A 161 -31.56 -16.49 0.03
#